data_AF-A0A7S3T640-F1
#
_entry.id   AF-A0A7S3T640-F1
#
_cell.length_a   1.000
_cell.length_b   1.000
_cell.length_c   1.000
_cell.angle_alpha   90.00
_cell.angle_beta   90.00
_cell.angle_gamma   90.00
#
_symmetry.space_group_name_H-M   'P 1'
#
loop_
_entity.id
_entity.type
_entity.pdbx_description
1 polymer ?
#
loop_
_entity_poly.entity_id
_entity_poly.type
_entity_poly.pdbx_seq_one_letter_code
_entity_poly.pdbx_strand_id
1 'polypeptide(L)'
;LGFNTVLGFFSKLSSGTGEQVLSRQAFRLGQVMQLPEAMSYYYAHVGYYFTQFLVSLSMPVLVFVWLLVLLSDCENFSAFQHCDDSMLPAAEVMAKALGLWFSWLLFLFLIATSLPLFCEIWMEFTLKAAVVRIVKQFFTMAPLLFIFQAKIIG
;
A
#
# COMPACT_ATOMS: atom_id res chain seq x y z
N LEU A 1 22.20 -37.81 -23.17
CA LEU A 1 21.97 -37.02 -21.94
C LEU A 1 22.91 -35.82 -21.98
N GLY A 2 22.40 -34.66 -22.40
CA GLY A 2 23.21 -33.54 -22.88
C GLY A 2 23.54 -32.52 -21.80
N PHE A 3 24.63 -31.78 -22.00
CA PHE A 3 25.12 -30.75 -21.07
C PHE A 3 24.04 -29.77 -20.57
N ASN A 4 22.98 -29.50 -21.35
CA ASN A 4 21.83 -28.69 -20.91
C ASN A 4 21.11 -29.24 -19.68
N THR A 5 20.98 -30.56 -19.51
CA THR A 5 20.33 -31.14 -18.33
C THR A 5 21.20 -31.00 -17.08
N VAL A 6 22.53 -31.09 -17.24
CA VAL A 6 23.50 -30.87 -16.16
C VAL A 6 23.52 -29.39 -15.76
N LEU A 7 23.52 -28.48 -16.74
CA LEU A 7 23.46 -27.04 -16.48
C LEU A 7 22.16 -26.63 -15.75
N GLY A 8 21.03 -27.21 -16.14
CA GLY A 8 19.75 -27.00 -15.46
C GLY A 8 19.72 -27.51 -14.01
N PHE A 9 20.43 -28.61 -13.72
CA PHE A 9 20.58 -29.10 -12.34
C PHE A 9 21.39 -28.12 -11.49
N PHE A 10 22.56 -27.68 -11.95
CA PHE A 10 23.38 -26.73 -11.22
C PHE A 10 22.69 -25.38 -11.01
N SER A 11 21.92 -24.91 -11.99
CA SER A 11 21.11 -23.69 -11.86
C SER A 11 20.05 -23.81 -10.75
N LYS A 12 19.35 -24.95 -10.66
CA LYS A 12 18.38 -25.17 -9.58
C LYS A 12 19.05 -25.30 -8.22
N LEU A 13 20.20 -25.99 -8.16
CA LEU A 13 20.95 -26.17 -6.93
C LEU A 13 21.50 -24.84 -6.40
N SER A 14 22.02 -23.99 -7.28
CA SER A 14 22.49 -22.64 -6.90
C SER A 14 21.34 -21.75 -6.45
N SER A 15 20.19 -21.78 -7.14
CA SER A 15 18.98 -21.04 -6.74
C SER A 15 18.51 -21.43 -5.35
N GLY A 16 18.33 -22.73 -5.08
CA GLY A 16 17.87 -23.20 -3.77
C GLY A 16 18.86 -22.89 -2.64
N THR A 17 20.16 -22.97 -2.92
CA THR A 17 21.19 -22.57 -1.95
C THR A 17 21.14 -21.06 -1.68
N GLY A 18 20.93 -20.26 -2.72
CA GLY A 18 20.76 -18.80 -2.60
C GLY A 18 19.57 -18.42 -1.72
N GLU A 19 18.40 -19.01 -1.96
CA GLU A 19 17.19 -18.78 -1.15
C GLU A 19 17.38 -19.16 0.31
N GLN A 20 18.05 -20.29 0.59
CA GLN A 20 18.36 -20.71 1.95
C GLN A 20 19.35 -19.77 2.66
N VAL A 21 20.38 -19.31 1.96
CA VAL A 21 21.33 -18.34 2.52
C VAL A 21 20.65 -17.00 2.79
N LEU A 22 19.81 -16.53 1.87
CA LEU A 22 19.09 -15.27 1.98
C LEU A 22 18.09 -15.30 3.14
N SER A 23 17.27 -16.34 3.24
CA SER A 23 16.31 -16.52 4.35
C SER A 23 17.02 -16.57 5.71
N ARG A 24 18.17 -17.25 5.80
CA ARG A 24 18.99 -17.27 7.02
C ARG A 24 19.58 -15.90 7.36
N GLN A 25 20.03 -15.14 6.36
CA GLN A 25 20.55 -13.79 6.57
C GLN A 25 19.43 -12.83 6.99
N ALA A 26 18.27 -12.89 6.34
CA ALA A 26 17.10 -12.09 6.67
C ALA A 26 16.61 -12.37 8.10
N PHE A 27 16.58 -13.63 8.53
CA PHE A 27 16.23 -13.99 9.91
C PHE A 27 17.17 -13.35 10.93
N ARG A 28 18.48 -13.45 10.73
CA ARG A 28 19.46 -12.82 11.63
C ARG A 28 19.37 -11.31 11.63
N LEU A 29 19.17 -10.71 10.46
CA LEU A 29 19.00 -9.27 10.33
C LEU A 29 17.75 -8.80 11.09
N GLY A 30 16.65 -9.55 10.99
CA GLY A 30 15.41 -9.27 11.73
C GLY A 30 15.56 -9.29 13.25
N GLN A 31 16.52 -10.03 13.80
CA GLN A 31 16.77 -10.05 15.26
C GLN A 31 17.58 -8.84 15.75
N VAL A 32 18.36 -8.19 14.88
CA VAL A 32 19.28 -7.11 15.26
C VAL A 32 18.71 -5.73 14.92
N MET A 33 17.83 -5.64 13.92
CA MET A 33 17.27 -4.36 13.47
C MET A 33 16.34 -3.72 14.48
N GLN A 34 16.46 -2.40 14.60
CA GLN A 34 15.53 -1.58 15.36
C GLN A 34 14.23 -1.37 14.58
N LEU A 35 13.15 -1.04 15.29
CA LEU A 35 11.82 -0.83 14.69
C LEU A 35 11.80 0.11 13.46
N PRO A 36 12.43 1.30 13.44
CA PRO A 36 12.38 2.18 12.27
C PRO A 36 13.09 1.59 11.05
N GLU A 37 14.15 0.81 11.27
CA GLU A 37 14.90 0.13 10.20
C GLU A 37 14.07 -1.02 9.65
N ALA A 38 13.40 -1.78 10.51
CA ALA A 38 12.47 -2.84 10.10
C ALA A 38 11.27 -2.29 9.31
N MET A 39 10.79 -1.09 9.63
CA MET A 39 9.75 -0.39 8.88
C MET A 39 10.21 0.10 7.49
N SER A 40 11.50 0.35 7.29
CA SER A 40 12.04 0.75 5.99
C SER A 40 12.04 -0.39 4.96
N TYR A 41 12.01 -1.65 5.40
CA TYR A 41 11.83 -2.81 4.52
C TYR A 41 10.38 -2.88 4.03
N TYR A 42 10.12 -2.13 2.96
CA TYR A 42 8.79 -1.98 2.41
C TYR A 42 8.39 -3.21 1.58
N TYR A 43 9.19 -3.66 0.62
CA TYR A 43 8.79 -4.76 -0.27
C TYR A 43 8.67 -6.10 0.47
N ALA A 44 7.48 -6.71 0.44
CA ALA A 44 7.14 -8.02 1.02
C ALA A 44 7.42 -8.19 2.54
N HIS A 45 7.59 -7.09 3.28
CA HIS A 45 8.02 -7.11 4.67
C HIS A 45 7.15 -6.21 5.58
N VAL A 46 7.57 -6.09 6.84
CA VAL A 46 6.78 -5.52 7.94
C VAL A 46 6.27 -4.11 7.63
N GLY A 47 7.06 -3.26 6.94
CA GLY A 47 6.65 -1.91 6.56
C GLY A 47 5.43 -1.85 5.64
N TYR A 48 5.33 -2.77 4.67
CA TYR A 48 4.17 -2.86 3.79
C TYR A 48 2.91 -3.28 4.52
N TYR A 49 2.99 -4.33 5.35
CA TYR A 49 1.84 -4.80 6.13
C TYR A 49 1.39 -3.76 7.15
N PHE A 50 2.31 -3.06 7.78
CA PHE A 50 2.00 -1.97 8.71
C PHE A 50 1.32 -0.79 7.99
N THR A 51 1.79 -0.42 6.80
CA THR A 51 1.14 0.62 5.99
C THR A 51 -0.27 0.21 5.59
N GLN A 52 -0.46 -1.05 5.19
CA GLN A 52 -1.78 -1.59 4.85
C GLN A 52 -2.74 -1.58 6.03
N PHE A 53 -2.26 -1.93 7.22
CA PHE A 53 -3.03 -1.83 8.46
C PHE A 53 -3.45 -0.38 8.75
N LEU A 54 -2.53 0.59 8.64
CA LEU A 54 -2.84 2.01 8.86
C LEU A 54 -3.86 2.54 7.85
N VAL A 55 -3.74 2.16 6.57
CA VAL A 55 -4.71 2.54 5.53
C VAL A 55 -6.08 1.92 5.84
N SER A 56 -6.14 0.64 6.23
CA SER A 56 -7.39 -0.02 6.63
C SER A 56 -8.05 0.69 7.82
N LEU A 57 -7.27 1.07 8.85
CA LEU A 57 -7.76 1.79 10.02
C LEU A 57 -8.19 3.24 9.72
N SER A 58 -7.56 3.89 8.74
CA SER A 58 -7.89 5.27 8.38
C SER A 58 -9.32 5.43 7.84
N MET A 59 -9.83 4.41 7.14
CA MET A 59 -11.18 4.38 6.56
C MET A 59 -12.32 4.53 7.58
N PRO A 60 -12.46 3.66 8.60
CA PRO A 60 -13.52 3.79 9.59
C PRO A 60 -13.40 5.06 10.44
N VAL A 61 -12.17 5.49 10.76
CA VAL A 61 -11.94 6.75 11.50
C VAL A 61 -12.44 7.94 10.67
N LEU A 62 -12.14 7.95 9.38
CA LEU A 62 -12.59 8.98 8.45
C LEU A 62 -14.12 9.01 8.34
N VAL A 63 -14.76 7.85 8.20
CA VAL A 63 -16.24 7.76 8.17
C VAL A 63 -16.86 8.26 9.47
N PHE A 64 -16.24 7.93 10.61
CA PHE A 64 -16.69 8.41 11.91
C PHE A 64 -16.58 9.93 12.05
N VAL A 65 -15.43 10.52 11.66
CA VAL A 65 -15.24 11.98 11.67
C VAL A 65 -16.22 12.66 10.72
N TRP A 66 -16.45 12.10 9.54
CA TRP A 66 -17.40 12.65 8.58
C TRP A 66 -18.83 12.64 9.14
N LEU A 67 -19.24 11.56 9.79
CA LEU A 67 -20.54 11.46 10.44
C LEU A 67 -20.69 12.45 11.60
N LEU A 68 -19.65 12.66 12.41
CA LEU A 68 -19.65 13.70 13.45
C LEU A 68 -19.80 15.11 12.87
N VAL A 69 -19.12 15.40 11.75
CA VAL A 69 -19.22 16.70 11.09
C VAL A 69 -20.61 16.93 10.51
N LEU A 70 -21.21 15.91 9.87
CA LEU A 70 -22.58 16.00 9.35
C LEU A 70 -23.62 16.19 10.48
N LEU A 71 -23.40 15.58 11.66
CA LEU A 71 -24.23 15.82 12.84
C LEU A 71 -24.06 17.22 13.44
N SER A 72 -22.89 17.83 13.23
CA SER A 72 -22.57 19.18 13.71
C SER A 72 -23.08 20.31 12.81
N ASP A 73 -23.59 19.99 11.61
CA ASP A 73 -24.16 21.01 10.72
C ASP A 73 -25.36 21.70 11.40
N CYS A 74 -25.35 23.03 11.35
CA CYS A 74 -26.25 23.91 12.10
C CYS A 74 -27.74 23.78 11.77
N GLU A 75 -28.10 23.13 10.65
CA GLU A 75 -29.48 22.99 10.22
C GLU A 75 -30.36 22.20 11.22
N ASN A 76 -29.76 21.31 12.04
CA ASN A 76 -30.49 20.46 13.00
C ASN A 76 -30.40 20.91 14.47
N PHE A 77 -29.51 21.85 14.84
CA PHE A 77 -29.20 22.20 16.24
C PHE A 77 -29.21 23.73 16.50
N SER A 78 -30.21 24.44 15.99
CA SER A 78 -30.36 25.89 16.18
C SER A 78 -30.62 26.36 17.62
N ALA A 79 -30.83 25.44 18.57
CA ALA A 79 -31.11 25.76 19.98
C ALA A 79 -29.87 25.92 20.87
N PHE A 80 -28.67 25.47 20.45
CA PHE A 80 -27.48 25.41 21.32
C PHE A 80 -26.24 26.14 20.78
N GLN A 81 -26.24 26.60 19.52
CA GLN A 81 -25.05 27.21 18.91
C GLN A 81 -25.39 28.44 18.05
N HIS A 82 -24.60 29.51 18.21
CA HIS A 82 -24.70 30.72 17.38
C HIS A 82 -24.03 30.43 16.04
N CYS A 83 -24.85 30.21 15.01
CA CYS A 83 -24.38 29.91 13.65
C CYS A 83 -24.30 31.21 12.85
N ASP A 84 -23.12 31.49 12.29
CA ASP A 84 -22.90 32.61 11.39
C ASP A 84 -23.21 32.16 9.95
N ASP A 85 -24.13 32.86 9.27
CA ASP A 85 -24.62 32.54 7.91
C ASP A 85 -23.52 32.64 6.82
N SER A 86 -22.32 33.09 7.19
CA SER A 86 -21.16 33.25 6.32
C SER A 86 -20.30 31.99 6.19
N MET A 87 -20.51 30.97 7.03
CA MET A 87 -19.70 29.74 7.00
C MET A 87 -20.20 28.78 5.93
N LEU A 88 -19.29 28.36 5.04
CA LEU A 88 -19.52 27.25 4.12
C LEU A 88 -19.99 26.01 4.91
N PRO A 89 -20.94 25.21 4.38
CA PRO A 89 -21.43 24.03 5.07
C PRO A 89 -20.24 23.14 5.47
N ALA A 90 -20.24 22.63 6.71
CA ALA A 90 -19.10 21.91 7.26
C ALA A 90 -18.76 20.66 6.42
N ALA A 91 -19.78 20.11 5.74
CA ALA A 91 -19.65 19.07 4.74
C ALA A 91 -18.75 19.44 3.54
N GLU A 92 -18.80 20.68 3.03
CA GLU A 92 -18.00 21.10 1.86
C GLU A 92 -16.52 21.28 2.21
N VAL A 93 -16.23 21.82 3.40
CA VAL A 93 -14.85 21.98 3.91
C VAL A 93 -14.21 20.60 4.11
N MET A 94 -14.94 19.66 4.71
CA MET A 94 -14.48 18.28 4.84
C MET A 94 -14.31 17.59 3.49
N ALA A 95 -15.22 17.78 2.53
CA ALA A 95 -15.09 17.19 1.20
C ALA A 95 -13.83 17.64 0.45
N LYS A 96 -13.49 18.94 0.54
CA LYS A 96 -12.24 19.48 -0.04
C LYS A 96 -11.00 18.93 0.65
N ALA A 97 -10.99 18.88 1.99
CA ALA A 97 -9.90 18.30 2.74
C ALA A 97 -9.72 16.81 2.40
N LEU A 98 -10.80 16.04 2.38
CA LEU A 98 -10.77 14.62 2.06
C LEU A 98 -10.25 14.36 0.65
N GLY A 99 -10.76 15.09 -0.34
CA GLY A 99 -10.39 14.92 -1.74
C GLY A 99 -8.90 15.17 -1.99
N LEU A 100 -8.31 16.17 -1.34
CA LEU A 100 -6.88 16.46 -1.49
C LEU A 100 -6.01 15.46 -0.72
N TRP A 101 -6.24 15.30 0.57
CA TRP A 101 -5.34 14.51 1.42
C TRP A 101 -5.44 13.02 1.14
N PHE A 102 -6.65 12.49 1.01
CA PHE A 102 -6.87 11.06 0.83
C PHE A 102 -6.51 10.59 -0.58
N SER A 103 -6.78 11.40 -1.61
CA SER A 103 -6.37 11.07 -2.99
C SER A 103 -4.86 10.98 -3.14
N TRP A 104 -4.10 11.89 -2.51
CA TRP A 104 -2.64 11.85 -2.54
C TRP A 104 -2.08 10.64 -1.80
N LEU A 105 -2.67 10.29 -0.65
CA LEU A 105 -2.26 9.13 0.14
C LEU A 105 -2.48 7.82 -0.64
N LEU A 106 -3.63 7.64 -1.27
CA LEU A 106 -3.90 6.47 -2.13
C LEU A 106 -2.98 6.41 -3.34
N PHE A 107 -2.69 7.55 -3.96
CA PHE A 107 -1.79 7.62 -5.11
C PHE A 107 -0.35 7.24 -4.74
N LEU A 108 0.16 7.78 -3.64
CA LEU A 108 1.48 7.42 -3.11
C LEU A 108 1.56 5.94 -2.73
N PHE A 109 0.50 5.41 -2.12
CA PHE A 109 0.40 4.00 -1.79
C PHE A 109 0.41 3.10 -3.04
N LEU A 110 -0.32 3.47 -4.10
CA LEU A 110 -0.31 2.74 -5.37
C LEU A 110 1.08 2.73 -6.02
N ILE A 111 1.79 3.85 -5.98
CA ILE A 111 3.16 3.93 -6.50
C ILE A 111 4.10 3.06 -5.65
N ALA A 112 4.04 3.19 -4.33
CA ALA A 112 4.93 2.46 -3.42
C ALA A 112 4.80 0.93 -3.57
N THR A 113 3.61 0.44 -3.91
CA THR A 113 3.34 -1.00 -4.11
C THR A 113 3.66 -1.50 -5.51
N SER A 114 3.48 -0.67 -6.55
CA SER A 114 3.74 -1.05 -7.94
C SER A 114 5.20 -0.88 -8.36
N LEU A 115 5.93 0.04 -7.73
CA LEU A 115 7.31 0.39 -8.08
C LEU A 115 8.32 -0.76 -7.87
N PRO A 116 8.28 -1.53 -6.77
CA PRO A 116 9.21 -2.65 -6.59
C PRO A 116 9.00 -3.75 -7.64
N LEU A 117 7.75 -4.11 -7.93
CA LEU A 117 7.40 -5.09 -8.96
C LEU A 117 7.86 -4.62 -10.35
N PHE A 118 7.70 -3.33 -10.62
CA PHE A 118 8.20 -2.73 -11.86
C PHE A 118 9.72 -2.81 -11.96
N CYS A 119 10.44 -2.47 -10.89
CA CYS A 119 11.91 -2.56 -10.83
C CYS A 119 12.39 -4.01 -11.01
N GLU A 120 11.73 -4.99 -10.37
CA GLU A 120 12.05 -6.41 -10.50
C GLU A 120 11.96 -6.88 -11.97
N ILE A 121 10.82 -6.64 -12.62
CA ILE A 121 10.61 -7.06 -14.02
C ILE A 121 11.54 -6.29 -14.97
N TRP A 122 11.85 -5.03 -14.66
CA TRP A 122 12.79 -4.25 -15.44
C TRP A 122 14.21 -4.81 -15.35
N MET A 123 14.66 -5.23 -14.17
CA MET A 123 15.98 -5.83 -13.96
C MET A 123 16.09 -7.25 -14.54
N GLU A 124 15.05 -8.07 -14.43
CA GLU A 124 15.08 -9.47 -14.89
C GLU A 124 14.90 -9.62 -16.39
N PHE A 125 14.12 -8.76 -17.02
CA PHE A 125 13.77 -8.87 -18.44
C PHE A 125 14.14 -7.60 -19.21
N THR A 126 13.12 -6.85 -19.65
CA THR A 126 13.26 -5.65 -20.45
C THR A 126 12.20 -4.63 -20.04
N LEU A 127 12.51 -3.35 -20.21
CA LEU A 127 11.60 -2.25 -19.88
C LEU A 127 10.23 -2.40 -20.56
N LYS A 128 10.20 -2.89 -21.81
CA LYS A 128 8.95 -3.16 -22.54
C LYS A 128 8.05 -4.15 -21.82
N ALA A 129 8.61 -5.23 -21.26
CA ALA A 129 7.85 -6.23 -20.51
C ALA A 129 7.28 -5.64 -19.22
N ALA A 130 8.06 -4.81 -18.52
CA ALA A 130 7.63 -4.13 -17.29
C ALA A 130 6.45 -3.16 -17.54
N VAL A 131 6.52 -2.35 -18.60
CA VAL A 131 5.44 -1.41 -18.98
C VAL A 131 4.16 -2.16 -19.35
N VAL A 132 4.24 -3.20 -20.17
CA VAL A 132 3.07 -4.01 -20.56
C VAL A 132 2.41 -4.65 -19.33
N ARG A 133 3.20 -5.04 -18.32
CA ARG A 133 2.68 -5.62 -17.07
C ARG A 133 1.91 -4.58 -16.25
N ILE A 134 2.44 -3.37 -16.07
CA ILE A 134 1.72 -2.28 -15.39
C ILE A 134 0.39 -1.98 -16.09
N VAL A 135 0.41 -1.84 -17.42
CA VAL A 135 -0.80 -1.57 -18.20
C VAL A 135 -1.84 -2.69 -17.99
N LYS A 136 -1.43 -3.96 -18.05
CA LYS A 136 -2.32 -5.08 -17.73
C LYS A 136 -2.86 -5.00 -16.32
N GLN A 137 -2.06 -4.61 -15.34
CA GLN A 137 -2.47 -4.51 -13.93
C GLN A 137 -3.56 -3.46 -13.71
N PHE A 138 -3.52 -2.35 -14.46
CA PHE A 138 -4.62 -1.38 -14.48
C PHE A 138 -5.88 -1.93 -15.16
N PHE A 139 -5.73 -2.61 -16.31
CA PHE A 139 -6.88 -3.20 -17.02
C PHE A 139 -7.55 -4.36 -16.26
N THR A 140 -6.79 -5.15 -15.51
CA THR A 140 -7.33 -6.24 -14.69
C THR A 140 -7.96 -5.74 -13.38
N MET A 141 -7.96 -4.43 -13.13
CA MET A 141 -8.38 -3.82 -11.87
C MET A 141 -7.72 -4.45 -10.64
N ALA A 142 -6.50 -4.96 -10.79
CA ALA A 142 -5.72 -5.51 -9.67
C ALA A 142 -5.58 -4.52 -8.49
N PRO A 143 -5.53 -3.19 -8.69
CA PRO A 143 -5.54 -2.24 -7.58
C PRO A 143 -6.73 -2.37 -6.62
N LEU A 144 -7.91 -2.79 -7.10
CA LEU A 144 -9.08 -3.00 -6.24
C LEU A 144 -8.90 -4.20 -5.31
N LEU A 145 -8.11 -5.20 -5.73
CA LEU A 145 -7.82 -6.38 -4.93
C LEU A 145 -6.98 -6.06 -3.69
N PHE A 146 -6.16 -5.00 -3.75
CA PHE A 146 -5.39 -4.53 -2.59
C PHE A 146 -6.28 -4.00 -1.47
N ILE A 147 -7.45 -3.42 -1.78
CA ILE A 147 -8.41 -2.97 -0.77
C ILE A 147 -8.94 -4.16 0.04
N PHE A 148 -9.25 -5.27 -0.66
CA PHE A 148 -9.67 -6.50 0.01
C PHE A 148 -8.55 -7.11 0.86
N GLN A 149 -7.30 -7.07 0.38
CA GLN A 149 -6.16 -7.53 1.18
C GLN A 149 -5.95 -6.67 2.43
N ALA A 150 -6.03 -5.34 2.32
CA ALA A 150 -5.90 -4.44 3.46
C ALA A 150 -6.94 -4.72 4.55
N LYS A 151 -8.19 -5.01 4.15
CA LYS A 151 -9.29 -5.38 5.06
C LYS A 151 -9.10 -6.74 5.74
N ILE A 152 -8.41 -7.69 5.12
CA ILE A 152 -8.16 -9.01 5.72
C ILE A 152 -7.00 -8.94 6.72
N ILE A 153 -6.02 -8.06 6.47
CA ILE A 153 -4.80 -7.93 7.26
C ILE A 153 -5.00 -7.06 8.50
N GLY A 154 -5.90 -6.06 8.46
CA GLY A 154 -6.23 -5.20 9.60
C GLY A 154 -7.69 -5.29 10.00
#